data_AF-A0A9Y2IFS1-F1
#
_entry.id   AF-A0A9Y2IFS1-F1
#
_cell.length_a   1.000
_cell.length_b   1.000
_cell.length_c   1.000
_cell.angle_alpha   90.00
_cell.angle_beta   90.00
_cell.angle_gamma   90.00
#
_symmetry.space_group_name_H-M   'P 1'
#
loop_
_entity.id
_entity.type
_entity.pdbx_description
1 polymer ?
#
loop_
_entity_poly.entity_id
_entity_poly.type
_entity_poly.pdbx_seq_one_letter_code
_entity_poly.pdbx_strand_id
1 'polypeptide(L)'
;MIVDWPVAQLGFGVVPWVVSLWVDSPWRYGLWALGLALDLVITFAVSGDRLVANITAKLAHREGPVQRPTPARLDTVHFGERLGLFTIIVLGEGVLTVTDAMASTPEWRARLFFTVIAALALLATLWGTALNQGFGGIPYLAADALGPRLLLPLHCRVAGLLAAFAGALGDAVESVSDGHVETATRWLLCGCIAAFAVIGSLAGHAAGRGVRWAVVTAIPGLAIPLALGLAGERMAPGVFLWLLVVAAGAGLLRRRSAKPAAA
;
A
#
# COMPACT_ATOMS: atom_id res chain seq x y z
N MET A 1 23.18 -19.87 23.59
CA MET A 1 23.91 -18.90 22.76
C MET A 1 22.97 -18.52 21.62
N ILE A 2 22.33 -17.36 21.73
CA ILE A 2 21.34 -16.84 20.78
C ILE A 2 22.04 -16.54 19.45
N VAL A 3 21.66 -17.25 18.38
CA VAL A 3 22.09 -16.97 17.00
C VAL A 3 20.93 -17.33 16.05
N ASP A 4 19.80 -16.64 16.12
CA ASP A 4 18.63 -16.96 15.27
C ASP A 4 17.84 -15.73 14.80
N TRP A 5 18.51 -14.62 14.44
CA TRP A 5 17.82 -13.52 13.77
C TRP A 5 18.68 -12.77 12.74
N PRO A 6 18.78 -13.28 11.49
CA PRO A 6 19.50 -12.62 10.39
C PRO A 6 18.96 -11.22 10.07
N VAL A 7 17.68 -10.96 10.36
CA VAL A 7 17.02 -9.67 10.16
C VAL A 7 17.50 -8.59 11.15
N ALA A 8 18.13 -8.96 12.26
CA ALA A 8 18.68 -8.01 13.24
C ALA A 8 20.09 -7.58 12.85
N GLN A 9 20.80 -8.37 12.03
CA GLN A 9 22.08 -7.97 11.45
C GLN A 9 21.93 -7.16 10.16
N LEU A 10 20.78 -7.28 9.47
CA LEU A 10 20.42 -6.46 8.31
C LEU A 10 19.66 -5.19 8.71
N GLY A 11 20.07 -4.55 9.80
CA GLY A 11 19.53 -3.25 10.26
C GLY A 11 19.71 -2.09 9.27
N PHE A 12 20.31 -2.33 8.11
CA PHE A 12 20.49 -1.34 7.03
C PHE A 12 19.16 -0.81 6.46
N GLY A 13 18.07 -1.59 6.51
CA GLY A 13 16.74 -1.13 6.08
C GLY A 13 16.10 -0.10 7.03
N VAL A 14 16.50 -0.11 8.31
CA VAL A 14 15.94 0.77 9.35
C VAL A 14 16.71 2.09 9.46
N VAL A 15 17.95 2.14 8.99
CA VAL A 15 18.81 3.34 9.02
C VAL A 15 18.15 4.54 8.31
N PRO A 16 17.59 4.41 7.09
CA PRO A 16 16.90 5.52 6.44
C PRO A 16 15.72 6.07 7.25
N TRP A 17 14.98 5.20 7.95
CA TRP A 17 13.84 5.57 8.77
C TRP A 17 14.26 6.34 10.02
N VAL A 18 15.28 5.87 10.73
CA VAL A 18 15.82 6.54 11.93
C VAL A 18 16.44 7.89 11.57
N VAL A 19 17.13 7.98 10.43
CA VAL A 19 17.71 9.23 9.93
C VAL A 19 16.61 10.22 9.53
N SER A 20 15.47 9.75 9.01
CA SER A 20 14.35 10.63 8.63
C SER A 20 13.70 11.37 9.82
N LEU A 21 13.85 10.86 11.05
CA LEU A 21 13.29 11.49 12.26
C LEU A 21 14.01 12.80 12.65
N TRP A 22 15.22 13.01 12.12
CA TRP A 22 16.07 14.16 12.45
C TRP A 22 16.23 15.13 11.27
N VAL A 23 15.46 14.94 10.19
CA VAL A 23 15.59 15.70 8.95
C VAL A 23 14.27 16.39 8.62
N ASP A 24 14.31 17.73 8.55
CA ASP A 24 13.17 18.56 8.18
C ASP A 24 12.84 18.49 6.68
N SER A 25 11.63 18.96 6.31
CA SER A 25 11.22 19.10 4.91
C SER A 25 12.24 19.95 4.14
N PRO A 26 12.71 19.56 2.93
CA PRO A 26 12.15 18.55 2.03
C PRO A 26 12.94 17.22 1.93
N TRP A 27 14.05 17.04 2.67
CA TRP A 27 14.92 15.85 2.48
C TRP A 27 14.39 14.56 3.09
N ARG A 28 13.38 14.65 3.98
CA ARG A 28 12.68 13.46 4.50
C ARG A 28 12.10 12.59 3.39
N TYR A 29 11.57 13.21 2.32
CA TYR A 29 10.91 12.49 1.23
C TYR A 29 11.91 11.71 0.37
N GLY A 30 13.12 12.22 0.21
CA GLY A 30 14.22 11.51 -0.47
C GLY A 30 14.67 10.28 0.31
N LEU A 31 14.76 10.39 1.64
CA LEU A 31 15.08 9.27 2.53
C LEU A 31 13.98 8.20 2.53
N TRP A 32 12.71 8.60 2.45
CA TRP A 32 11.59 7.67 2.32
C TRP A 32 11.60 6.94 0.97
N ALA A 33 11.83 7.65 -0.13
CA ALA A 33 11.97 7.03 -1.44
C ALA A 33 13.14 6.02 -1.47
N LEU A 34 14.26 6.37 -0.84
CA LEU A 34 15.42 5.48 -0.70
C LEU A 34 15.11 4.27 0.19
N GLY A 35 14.43 4.47 1.32
CA GLY A 35 14.01 3.38 2.22
C GLY A 35 13.06 2.39 1.53
N LEU A 36 12.06 2.90 0.81
CA LEU A 36 11.15 2.09 -0.02
C LEU A 36 11.89 1.34 -1.13
N ALA A 37 12.85 1.99 -1.80
CA ALA A 37 13.66 1.36 -2.83
C ALA A 37 14.56 0.26 -2.25
N LEU A 38 15.18 0.51 -1.09
CA LEU A 38 16.04 -0.45 -0.40
C LEU A 38 15.24 -1.65 0.10
N ASP A 39 14.06 -1.42 0.69
CA ASP A 39 13.14 -2.48 1.09
C ASP A 39 12.67 -3.30 -0.11
N LEU A 40 12.46 -2.67 -1.27
CA LEU A 40 12.18 -3.36 -2.53
C LEU A 40 13.34 -4.28 -2.92
N VAL A 41 14.55 -3.72 -3.00
CA VAL A 41 15.76 -4.43 -3.45
C VAL A 41 16.13 -5.58 -2.51
N ILE A 42 16.07 -5.37 -1.19
CA ILE A 42 16.39 -6.40 -0.19
C ILE A 42 15.36 -7.54 -0.24
N THR A 43 14.07 -7.20 -0.34
CA THR A 43 13.00 -8.22 -0.44
C THR A 43 13.15 -9.08 -1.69
N PHE A 44 13.54 -8.49 -2.82
CA PHE A 44 13.74 -9.21 -4.09
C PHE A 44 15.08 -9.95 -4.17
N ALA A 45 16.16 -9.41 -3.59
CA ALA A 45 17.49 -10.00 -3.68
C ALA A 45 17.75 -11.18 -2.72
N VAL A 46 17.02 -11.25 -1.59
CA VAL A 46 17.35 -12.20 -0.51
C VAL A 46 16.46 -13.46 -0.47
N SER A 47 15.24 -13.45 -1.02
CA SER A 47 14.21 -14.41 -0.58
C SER A 47 13.82 -15.55 -1.55
N GLY A 48 14.48 -15.72 -2.70
CA GLY A 48 14.14 -16.78 -3.66
C GLY A 48 15.13 -17.95 -3.67
N ASP A 49 16.28 -17.73 -4.28
CA ASP A 49 17.11 -18.85 -4.75
C ASP A 49 18.02 -19.44 -3.68
N ARG A 50 18.48 -18.62 -2.73
CA ARG A 50 19.47 -19.06 -1.72
C ARG A 50 18.84 -19.91 -0.60
N LEU A 51 17.60 -19.63 -0.21
CA LEU A 51 16.94 -20.37 0.87
C LEU A 51 16.44 -21.73 0.39
N VAL A 52 15.91 -21.80 -0.83
CA VAL A 52 15.48 -23.06 -1.46
C VAL A 52 16.68 -23.95 -1.74
N ALA A 53 17.76 -23.42 -2.32
CA ALA A 53 18.99 -24.19 -2.55
C ALA A 53 19.57 -24.78 -1.25
N ASN A 54 19.58 -24.00 -0.16
CA ASN A 54 20.09 -24.45 1.14
C ASN A 54 19.20 -25.50 1.82
N ILE A 55 17.88 -25.44 1.65
CA ILE A 55 16.95 -26.43 2.23
C ILE A 55 17.01 -27.73 1.44
N THR A 56 17.03 -27.67 0.10
CA THR A 56 17.14 -28.85 -0.76
C THR A 56 18.48 -29.55 -0.55
N ALA A 57 19.57 -28.79 -0.42
CA ALA A 57 20.90 -29.34 -0.10
C ALA A 57 20.96 -29.99 1.30
N LYS A 58 20.32 -29.39 2.32
CA LYS A 58 20.28 -29.96 3.68
C LYS A 58 19.40 -31.20 3.79
N LEU A 59 18.35 -31.32 2.97
CA LEU A 59 17.48 -32.50 2.92
C LEU A 59 18.08 -33.66 2.12
N ALA A 60 18.91 -33.35 1.11
CA ALA A 60 19.64 -34.36 0.34
C ALA A 60 20.71 -35.11 1.17
N HIS A 61 21.17 -34.53 2.28
CA HIS A 61 22.21 -35.10 3.15
C HIS A 61 21.69 -35.89 4.36
N ARG A 62 20.37 -36.08 4.54
CA ARG A 62 19.81 -36.86 5.66
C ARG A 62 19.16 -38.16 5.18
N GLU A 63 19.97 -39.20 5.03
CA GLU A 63 19.53 -40.60 4.81
C GLU A 63 19.12 -41.27 6.14
N GLY A 64 17.96 -40.88 6.68
CA GLY A 64 17.33 -41.57 7.82
C GLY A 64 15.81 -41.53 7.73
N PRO A 65 15.07 -42.40 8.44
CA PRO A 65 13.61 -42.44 8.36
C PRO A 65 13.03 -41.16 8.96
N VAL A 66 12.80 -40.17 8.10
CA VAL A 66 12.23 -38.88 8.46
C VAL A 66 10.76 -39.12 8.80
N GLN A 67 10.40 -39.02 10.09
CA GLN A 67 9.04 -38.63 10.45
C GLN A 67 8.79 -37.32 9.74
N ARG A 68 8.02 -37.37 8.64
CA ARG A 68 7.65 -36.18 7.87
C ARG A 68 7.01 -35.22 8.87
N PRO A 69 7.62 -34.07 9.19
CA PRO A 69 6.94 -33.09 10.02
C PRO A 69 5.67 -32.73 9.28
N THR A 70 4.52 -33.08 9.85
CA THR A 70 3.22 -32.69 9.32
C THR A 70 3.27 -31.16 9.24
N PRO A 71 3.28 -30.55 8.04
CA PRO A 71 3.38 -29.11 7.95
C PRO A 71 2.19 -28.56 8.72
N ALA A 72 2.46 -27.75 9.76
CA ALA A 72 1.42 -26.99 10.43
C ALA A 72 0.75 -26.15 9.33
N ARG A 73 -0.44 -26.59 8.91
CA ARG A 73 -1.21 -25.95 7.85
C ARG A 73 -1.59 -24.59 8.39
N LEU A 74 -0.87 -23.54 7.98
CA LEU A 74 -1.24 -22.18 8.29
C LEU A 74 -2.62 -21.97 7.69
N ASP A 75 -3.62 -21.68 8.52
CA ASP A 75 -4.96 -21.33 8.06
C ASP A 75 -4.85 -19.96 7.36
N THR A 76 -4.85 -20.00 6.03
CA THR A 76 -4.69 -18.81 5.20
C THR A 76 -5.84 -17.83 5.43
N VAL A 77 -7.05 -18.33 5.74
CA VAL A 77 -8.23 -17.48 5.97
C VAL A 77 -8.04 -16.69 7.26
N HIS A 78 -7.71 -17.35 8.37
CA HIS A 78 -7.49 -16.66 9.63
C HIS A 78 -6.25 -15.74 9.60
N PHE A 79 -5.20 -16.14 8.87
CA PHE A 79 -4.05 -15.27 8.64
C PHE A 79 -4.43 -14.01 7.83
N GLY A 80 -5.20 -14.16 6.76
CA GLY A 80 -5.71 -13.06 5.95
C GLY A 80 -6.64 -12.12 6.72
N GLU A 81 -7.44 -12.65 7.64
CA GLU A 81 -8.29 -11.87 8.56
C GLU A 81 -7.44 -10.94 9.43
N ARG A 82 -6.39 -11.44 10.08
CA ARG A 82 -5.50 -10.63 10.93
C ARG A 82 -4.75 -9.56 10.13
N LEU A 83 -4.31 -9.88 8.91
CA LEU A 83 -3.71 -8.90 8.00
C LEU A 83 -4.73 -7.83 7.55
N GLY A 84 -5.97 -8.25 7.31
CA GLY A 84 -7.07 -7.33 7.04
C GLY A 84 -7.30 -6.35 8.19
N LEU A 85 -7.36 -6.85 9.43
CA LEU A 85 -7.50 -6.02 10.64
C LEU A 85 -6.35 -5.03 10.79
N PHE A 86 -5.10 -5.43 10.53
CA PHE A 86 -3.97 -4.51 10.53
C PHE A 86 -4.15 -3.39 9.50
N THR A 87 -4.63 -3.71 8.30
CA THR A 87 -4.92 -2.71 7.25
C THR A 87 -6.00 -1.72 7.70
N ILE A 88 -7.03 -2.20 8.41
CA ILE A 88 -8.08 -1.33 8.97
C ILE A 88 -7.47 -0.36 9.99
N ILE A 89 -6.55 -0.82 10.85
CA ILE A 89 -5.87 0.05 11.83
C ILE A 89 -5.07 1.13 11.10
N VAL A 90 -4.28 0.77 10.09
CA VAL A 90 -3.49 1.75 9.30
C VAL A 90 -4.38 2.77 8.60
N LEU A 91 -5.51 2.34 8.02
CA LEU A 91 -6.47 3.26 7.42
C LEU A 91 -7.18 4.13 8.46
N GLY A 92 -7.45 3.57 9.65
CA GLY A 92 -8.01 4.28 10.80
C GLY A 92 -7.07 5.39 11.29
N GLU A 93 -5.76 5.15 11.29
CA GLU A 93 -4.75 6.17 11.58
C GLU A 93 -4.87 7.33 10.58
N GLY A 94 -5.08 7.06 9.29
CA GLY A 94 -5.34 8.12 8.30
C GLY A 94 -6.60 8.94 8.59
N VAL A 95 -7.65 8.35 9.16
CA VAL A 95 -8.83 9.10 9.61
C VAL A 95 -8.48 10.01 10.78
N LEU A 96 -7.66 9.53 11.74
CA LEU A 96 -7.18 10.34 12.85
C LEU A 96 -6.30 11.49 12.36
N THR A 97 -5.33 11.23 11.47
CA THR A 97 -4.47 12.27 10.88
C THR A 97 -5.28 13.36 10.17
N VAL A 98 -6.28 12.98 9.37
CA VAL A 98 -7.17 13.94 8.69
C VAL A 98 -8.01 14.75 9.69
N THR A 99 -8.48 14.11 10.76
CA THR A 99 -9.29 14.77 11.79
C THR A 99 -8.46 15.72 12.63
N ASP A 100 -7.22 15.36 12.95
CA ASP A 100 -6.26 16.20 13.67
C ASP A 100 -5.89 17.43 12.83
N ALA A 101 -5.55 17.25 11.55
CA ALA A 101 -5.31 18.33 10.60
C ALA A 101 -6.53 19.27 10.44
N MET A 102 -7.74 18.71 10.45
CA MET A 102 -8.98 19.51 10.45
C MET A 102 -9.13 20.32 11.73
N ALA A 103 -8.80 19.74 12.89
CA ALA A 103 -8.92 20.40 14.19
C ALA A 103 -7.84 21.49 14.40
N SER A 104 -6.63 21.30 13.85
CA SER A 104 -5.53 22.26 13.90
C SER A 104 -5.75 23.46 12.95
N THR A 105 -6.64 23.32 11.97
CA THR A 105 -6.95 24.38 11.01
C THR A 105 -7.97 25.38 11.57
N PRO A 106 -7.61 26.67 11.76
CA PRO A 106 -8.47 27.65 12.43
C PRO A 106 -9.71 28.07 11.61
N GLU A 107 -9.71 27.84 10.29
CA GLU A 107 -10.78 28.29 9.39
C GLU A 107 -11.82 27.20 9.09
N TRP A 108 -12.93 27.20 9.83
CA TRP A 108 -14.10 26.35 9.56
C TRP A 108 -14.90 26.87 8.36
N ARG A 109 -14.37 26.68 7.15
CA ARG A 109 -14.98 27.08 5.88
C ARG A 109 -15.43 25.86 5.07
N ALA A 110 -16.39 26.06 4.16
CA ALA A 110 -16.89 25.00 3.27
C ALA A 110 -15.78 24.28 2.47
N ARG A 111 -14.67 24.98 2.16
CA ARG A 111 -13.50 24.40 1.48
C ARG A 111 -12.77 23.35 2.31
N LEU A 112 -12.68 23.54 3.63
CA LEU A 112 -12.07 22.58 4.54
C LEU A 112 -12.92 21.31 4.58
N PHE A 113 -14.23 21.44 4.82
CA PHE A 113 -15.16 20.31 4.79
C PHE A 113 -15.12 19.55 3.47
N PHE A 114 -15.12 20.27 2.34
CA PHE A 114 -15.03 19.64 1.01
C PHE A 114 -13.75 18.81 0.83
N THR A 115 -12.62 19.31 1.36
CA THR A 115 -11.32 18.62 1.32
C THR A 115 -11.29 17.41 2.25
N VAL A 116 -11.78 17.56 3.48
CA VAL A 116 -11.86 16.47 4.47
C VAL A 116 -12.77 15.34 3.96
N ILE A 117 -13.94 15.67 3.39
CA ILE A 117 -14.82 14.66 2.79
C ILE A 117 -14.12 13.94 1.64
N ALA A 118 -13.36 14.66 0.81
CA ALA A 118 -12.56 14.04 -0.26
C ALA A 118 -11.50 13.08 0.30
N ALA A 119 -10.78 13.48 1.35
CA ALA A 119 -9.78 12.65 2.03
C ALA A 119 -10.40 11.36 2.61
N LEU A 120 -11.53 11.49 3.33
CA LEU A 120 -12.25 10.34 3.88
C LEU A 120 -12.84 9.44 2.79
N ALA A 121 -13.38 10.01 1.72
CA ALA A 121 -13.86 9.25 0.57
C ALA A 121 -12.72 8.48 -0.11
N LEU A 122 -11.51 9.04 -0.14
CA LEU A 122 -10.33 8.39 -0.69
C LEU A 122 -9.87 7.22 0.19
N LEU A 123 -9.81 7.41 1.52
CA LEU A 123 -9.54 6.32 2.47
C LEU A 123 -10.59 5.19 2.35
N ALA A 124 -11.88 5.54 2.27
CA ALA A 124 -12.96 4.58 2.07
C ALA A 124 -12.85 3.84 0.73
N THR A 125 -12.39 4.52 -0.32
CA THR A 125 -12.14 3.93 -1.64
C THR A 125 -11.00 2.91 -1.56
N LEU A 126 -9.88 3.28 -0.93
CA LEU A 126 -8.74 2.38 -0.72
C LEU A 126 -9.13 1.18 0.14
N TRP A 127 -9.84 1.40 1.24
CA TRP A 127 -10.44 0.34 2.05
C TRP A 127 -11.27 -0.64 1.20
N GLY A 128 -12.18 -0.10 0.38
CA GLY A 128 -13.06 -0.90 -0.47
C GLY A 128 -12.28 -1.74 -1.48
N THR A 129 -11.19 -1.20 -2.04
CA THR A 129 -10.34 -1.95 -2.97
C THR A 129 -9.47 -3.00 -2.29
N ALA A 130 -8.86 -2.66 -1.15
CA ALA A 130 -7.92 -3.50 -0.40
C ALA A 130 -8.59 -4.66 0.31
N LEU A 131 -9.77 -4.43 0.90
CA LEU A 131 -10.43 -5.38 1.80
C LEU A 131 -11.71 -5.97 1.21
N ASN A 132 -12.57 -5.16 0.58
CA ASN A 132 -13.81 -5.67 0.00
C ASN A 132 -13.61 -6.31 -1.38
N GLN A 133 -12.56 -5.92 -2.11
CA GLN A 133 -12.22 -6.53 -3.41
C GLN A 133 -10.89 -7.25 -3.41
N GLY A 134 -10.24 -7.39 -2.25
CA GLY A 134 -8.91 -7.97 -2.11
C GLY A 134 -8.83 -8.96 -0.95
N PHE A 135 -7.60 -9.33 -0.60
CA PHE A 135 -7.32 -10.28 0.48
C PHE A 135 -6.11 -9.83 1.28
N GLY A 136 -6.21 -9.86 2.62
CA GLY A 136 -5.13 -9.43 3.51
C GLY A 136 -4.67 -7.99 3.27
N GLY A 137 -5.57 -7.09 2.87
CA GLY A 137 -5.24 -5.69 2.57
C GLY A 137 -4.62 -5.46 1.18
N ILE A 138 -4.44 -6.49 0.37
CA ILE A 138 -3.89 -6.37 -0.98
C ILE A 138 -5.05 -6.30 -1.99
N PRO A 139 -5.15 -5.21 -2.77
CA PRO A 139 -6.27 -5.02 -3.69
C PRO A 139 -6.33 -6.10 -4.78
N TYR A 140 -7.54 -6.59 -5.06
CA TYR A 140 -7.83 -7.55 -6.15
C TYR A 140 -7.21 -8.94 -6.04
N LEU A 141 -6.55 -9.24 -4.91
CA LEU A 141 -5.98 -10.56 -4.66
C LEU A 141 -7.07 -11.57 -4.25
N ALA A 142 -6.96 -12.80 -4.75
CA ALA A 142 -7.77 -13.93 -4.28
C ALA A 142 -7.06 -14.67 -3.13
N ALA A 143 -7.83 -15.27 -2.21
CA ALA A 143 -7.30 -15.88 -0.99
C ALA A 143 -6.33 -17.06 -1.24
N ASP A 144 -6.41 -17.68 -2.40
CA ASP A 144 -5.62 -18.84 -2.84
C ASP A 144 -4.54 -18.49 -3.87
N ALA A 145 -4.48 -17.24 -4.34
CA ALA A 145 -3.56 -16.83 -5.41
C ALA A 145 -2.10 -16.73 -4.97
N LEU A 146 -1.83 -16.47 -3.68
CA LEU A 146 -0.46 -16.33 -3.15
C LEU A 146 -0.28 -17.12 -1.86
N GLY A 147 0.84 -17.83 -1.75
CA GLY A 147 1.25 -18.50 -0.51
C GLY A 147 1.65 -17.49 0.58
N PRO A 148 1.59 -17.87 1.88
CA PRO A 148 1.86 -16.95 3.01
C PRO A 148 3.20 -16.22 2.95
N ARG A 149 4.23 -16.85 2.35
CA ARG A 149 5.59 -16.30 2.21
C ARG A 149 5.66 -15.07 1.30
N LEU A 150 4.80 -14.99 0.29
CA LEU A 150 4.72 -13.82 -0.60
C LEU A 150 3.64 -12.84 -0.12
N LEU A 151 2.61 -13.34 0.55
CA LEU A 151 1.51 -12.54 1.07
C LEU A 151 2.00 -11.53 2.13
N LEU A 152 2.81 -11.97 3.10
CA LEU A 152 3.28 -11.11 4.19
C LEU A 152 4.13 -9.92 3.71
N PRO A 153 5.21 -10.08 2.92
CA PRO A 153 5.99 -8.93 2.45
C PRO A 153 5.19 -8.00 1.53
N LEU A 154 4.28 -8.56 0.72
CA LEU A 154 3.40 -7.75 -0.12
C LEU A 154 2.42 -6.94 0.73
N HIS A 155 1.88 -7.54 1.79
CA HIS A 155 1.04 -6.85 2.77
C HIS A 155 1.81 -5.73 3.47
N CYS A 156 3.03 -5.99 3.99
CA CYS A 156 3.86 -4.98 4.63
C CYS A 156 4.13 -3.79 3.68
N ARG A 157 4.40 -4.08 2.40
CA ARG A 157 4.59 -3.04 1.37
C ARG A 157 3.33 -2.20 1.16
N VAL A 158 2.17 -2.84 1.01
CA VAL A 158 0.90 -2.12 0.85
C VAL A 158 0.56 -1.33 2.11
N ALA A 159 0.79 -1.88 3.29
CA ALA A 159 0.54 -1.16 4.54
C ALA A 159 1.46 0.05 4.72
N GLY A 160 2.75 -0.08 4.42
CA GLY A 160 3.68 1.06 4.43
C GLY A 160 3.29 2.14 3.42
N LEU A 161 2.80 1.74 2.24
CA LEU A 161 2.25 2.65 1.24
C LEU A 161 1.02 3.40 1.76
N LEU A 162 0.09 2.69 2.39
CA LEU A 162 -1.12 3.27 2.99
C LEU A 162 -0.79 4.19 4.18
N ALA A 163 0.23 3.87 4.97
CA ALA A 163 0.70 4.71 6.07
C ALA A 163 1.34 6.01 5.56
N ALA A 164 2.22 5.93 4.56
CA ALA A 164 2.80 7.12 3.93
C ALA A 164 1.72 7.99 3.28
N PHE A 165 0.72 7.35 2.66
CA PHE A 165 -0.44 8.03 2.09
C PHE A 165 -1.31 8.73 3.16
N ALA A 166 -1.54 8.08 4.30
CA ALA A 166 -2.25 8.65 5.44
C ALA A 166 -1.57 9.91 5.99
N GLY A 167 -0.25 9.89 6.15
CA GLY A 167 0.51 11.08 6.56
C GLY A 167 0.35 12.24 5.56
N ALA A 168 0.52 11.95 4.26
CA ALA A 168 0.39 12.95 3.20
C ALA A 168 -1.04 13.52 3.05
N LEU A 169 -2.07 12.79 3.50
CA LEU A 169 -3.45 13.30 3.54
C LEU A 169 -3.61 14.40 4.59
N GLY A 170 -2.95 14.30 5.74
CA GLY A 170 -2.90 15.37 6.75
C GLY A 170 -2.33 16.65 6.17
N ASP A 171 -1.13 16.55 5.58
CA ASP A 171 -0.45 17.67 4.92
C ASP A 171 -1.35 18.34 3.86
N ALA A 172 -2.10 17.56 3.09
CA ALA A 172 -3.01 18.08 2.07
C ALA A 172 -4.26 18.78 2.64
N VAL A 173 -4.72 18.39 3.83
CA VAL A 173 -5.82 19.07 4.55
C VAL A 173 -5.33 20.39 5.13
N GLU A 174 -4.14 20.44 5.72
CA GLU A 174 -3.55 21.69 6.24
C GLU A 174 -3.26 22.70 5.11
N SER A 175 -2.85 22.20 3.95
CA SER A 175 -2.63 22.97 2.72
C SER A 175 -3.86 23.73 2.20
N VAL A 176 -5.06 23.52 2.78
CA VAL A 176 -6.26 24.31 2.44
C VAL A 176 -6.07 25.79 2.73
N SER A 177 -5.29 26.12 3.77
CA SER A 177 -4.97 27.51 4.14
C SER A 177 -4.10 28.18 3.07
N ASP A 178 -3.20 27.43 2.46
CA ASP A 178 -2.30 27.89 1.40
C ASP A 178 -2.94 27.86 0.00
N GLY A 179 -4.13 27.27 -0.13
CA GLY A 179 -4.91 27.21 -1.36
C GLY A 179 -4.39 26.26 -2.44
N HIS A 180 -3.27 25.58 -2.21
CA HIS A 180 -2.63 24.64 -3.14
C HIS A 180 -1.87 23.56 -2.37
N VAL A 181 -1.69 22.38 -2.97
CA VAL A 181 -0.95 21.27 -2.34
C VAL A 181 0.54 21.39 -2.65
N GLU A 182 1.37 21.35 -1.60
CA GLU A 182 2.84 21.38 -1.73
C GLU A 182 3.32 20.28 -2.70
N THR A 183 4.33 20.59 -3.51
CA THR A 183 4.87 19.69 -4.54
C THR A 183 5.27 18.33 -3.99
N ALA A 184 5.91 18.26 -2.81
CA ALA A 184 6.31 17.00 -2.20
C ALA A 184 5.09 16.13 -1.84
N THR A 185 4.12 16.70 -1.12
CA THR A 185 2.86 16.06 -0.74
C THR A 185 2.06 15.62 -1.97
N ARG A 186 2.03 16.45 -3.01
CA ARG A 186 1.37 16.15 -4.28
C ARG A 186 1.94 14.89 -4.93
N TRP A 187 3.27 14.84 -5.10
CA TRP A 187 3.93 13.67 -5.69
C TRP A 187 3.83 12.42 -4.82
N LEU A 188 3.86 12.58 -3.49
CA LEU A 188 3.68 11.48 -2.55
C LEU A 188 2.28 10.86 -2.67
N LEU A 189 1.22 11.68 -2.62
CA LEU A 189 -0.16 11.22 -2.78
C LEU A 189 -0.37 10.54 -4.14
N CYS A 190 0.10 11.17 -5.22
CA CYS A 190 0.01 10.61 -6.57
C CYS A 190 0.78 9.30 -6.70
N GLY A 191 2.00 9.24 -6.16
CA GLY A 191 2.86 8.07 -6.17
C GLY A 191 2.24 6.89 -5.41
N CYS A 192 1.65 7.15 -4.24
CA CYS A 192 0.96 6.12 -3.47
C CYS A 192 -0.26 5.54 -4.21
N ILE A 193 -1.12 6.38 -4.80
CA ILE A 193 -2.26 5.90 -5.58
C ILE A 193 -1.80 5.09 -6.81
N ALA A 194 -0.78 5.58 -7.52
CA ALA A 194 -0.19 4.89 -8.67
C ALA A 194 0.39 3.53 -8.29
N ALA A 195 1.20 3.46 -7.23
CA ALA A 195 1.79 2.22 -6.74
C ALA A 195 0.70 1.25 -6.26
N PHE A 196 -0.32 1.73 -5.56
CA PHE A 196 -1.45 0.91 -5.11
C PHE A 196 -2.22 0.30 -6.28
N ALA A 197 -2.47 1.09 -7.34
CA ALA A 197 -3.12 0.62 -8.55
C ALA A 197 -2.28 -0.42 -9.33
N VAL A 198 -0.96 -0.22 -9.43
CA VAL A 198 -0.04 -1.18 -10.05
C VAL A 198 -0.01 -2.48 -9.27
N ILE A 199 0.18 -2.42 -7.95
CA ILE A 199 0.17 -3.61 -7.08
C ILE A 199 -1.14 -4.38 -7.23
N GLY A 200 -2.28 -3.68 -7.20
CA GLY A 200 -3.59 -4.31 -7.38
C GLY A 200 -3.80 -4.92 -8.75
N SER A 201 -3.33 -4.24 -9.81
CA SER A 201 -3.41 -4.76 -11.18
C SER A 201 -2.60 -6.05 -11.33
N LEU A 202 -1.38 -6.08 -10.80
CA LEU A 202 -0.53 -7.27 -10.79
C LEU A 202 -1.11 -8.40 -9.94
N ALA A 203 -1.63 -8.09 -8.75
CA ALA A 203 -2.28 -9.06 -7.88
C ALA A 203 -3.54 -9.67 -8.53
N GLY A 204 -4.37 -8.84 -9.16
CA GLY A 204 -5.54 -9.32 -9.89
C GLY A 204 -5.20 -10.11 -11.15
N HIS A 205 -4.09 -9.78 -11.83
CA HIS A 205 -3.56 -10.60 -12.92
C HIS A 205 -3.10 -11.97 -12.42
N ALA A 206 -2.33 -12.02 -11.33
CA ALA A 206 -1.90 -13.25 -10.68
C ALA A 206 -3.09 -14.10 -10.18
N ALA A 207 -4.21 -13.45 -9.81
CA ALA A 207 -5.47 -14.10 -9.47
C ALA A 207 -6.34 -14.50 -10.69
N GLY A 208 -5.79 -14.48 -11.91
CA GLY A 208 -6.45 -15.03 -13.10
C GLY A 208 -7.42 -14.10 -13.84
N ARG A 209 -7.47 -12.79 -13.51
CA ARG A 209 -8.39 -11.83 -14.18
C ARG A 209 -7.99 -11.45 -15.61
N GLY A 210 -6.83 -11.94 -16.09
CA GLY A 210 -6.32 -11.70 -17.43
C GLY A 210 -5.61 -10.36 -17.61
N VAL A 211 -4.72 -10.29 -18.60
CA VAL A 211 -3.87 -9.10 -18.85
C VAL A 211 -4.66 -7.87 -19.28
N ARG A 212 -5.73 -8.05 -20.07
CA ARG A 212 -6.57 -6.93 -20.53
C ARG A 212 -7.24 -6.21 -19.37
N TRP A 213 -7.79 -6.96 -18.40
CA TRP A 213 -8.39 -6.39 -17.20
C TRP A 213 -7.34 -5.65 -16.36
N ALA A 214 -6.15 -6.23 -16.22
CA ALA A 214 -5.05 -5.64 -15.46
C ALA A 214 -4.62 -4.29 -16.06
N VAL A 215 -4.36 -4.25 -17.37
CA VAL A 215 -3.99 -3.01 -18.09
C VAL A 215 -5.09 -1.96 -17.96
N VAL A 216 -6.34 -2.33 -18.21
CA VAL A 216 -7.49 -1.42 -18.15
C VAL A 216 -7.72 -0.87 -16.74
N THR A 217 -7.39 -1.63 -15.70
CA THR A 217 -7.47 -1.19 -14.30
C THR A 217 -6.28 -0.31 -13.90
N ALA A 218 -5.08 -0.60 -14.41
CA ALA A 218 -3.87 0.18 -14.12
C ALA A 218 -3.86 1.55 -14.80
N ILE A 219 -4.35 1.67 -16.04
CA ILE A 219 -4.33 2.92 -16.81
C ILE A 219 -4.90 4.12 -16.04
N PRO A 220 -6.14 4.11 -15.52
CA PRO A 220 -6.68 5.26 -14.78
C PRO A 220 -5.89 5.53 -13.49
N GLY A 221 -5.46 4.47 -12.80
CA GLY A 221 -4.66 4.57 -11.59
C GLY A 221 -3.24 5.08 -11.81
N LEU A 222 -2.73 5.08 -13.04
CA LEU A 222 -1.42 5.65 -13.40
C LEU A 222 -1.55 7.01 -14.07
N ALA A 223 -2.41 7.11 -15.09
CA ALA A 223 -2.53 8.30 -15.93
C ALA A 223 -3.07 9.50 -15.14
N ILE A 224 -4.08 9.29 -14.29
CA ILE A 224 -4.68 10.40 -13.52
C ILE A 224 -3.69 10.89 -12.46
N PRO A 225 -3.09 10.05 -11.59
CA PRO A 225 -2.10 10.54 -10.63
C PRO A 225 -0.87 11.16 -11.28
N LEU A 226 -0.39 10.65 -12.41
CA LEU A 226 0.74 11.26 -13.13
C LEU A 226 0.38 12.66 -13.67
N ALA A 227 -0.79 12.80 -14.29
CA ALA A 227 -1.27 14.09 -14.76
C ALA A 227 -1.45 15.09 -13.61
N LEU A 228 -1.97 14.64 -12.47
CA LEU A 228 -2.12 15.44 -11.26
C LEU A 228 -0.78 15.82 -10.63
N GLY A 229 0.22 14.92 -10.62
CA GLY A 229 1.56 15.22 -10.15
C GLY A 229 2.22 16.35 -10.95
N LEU A 230 2.04 16.33 -12.27
CA LEU A 230 2.60 17.31 -13.21
C LEU A 230 1.84 18.64 -13.25
N ALA A 231 0.50 18.61 -13.23
CA ALA A 231 -0.34 19.80 -13.47
C ALA A 231 -1.07 20.32 -12.21
N GLY A 232 -0.97 19.64 -11.07
CA GLY A 232 -1.75 19.94 -9.87
C GLY A 232 -1.26 21.14 -9.04
N GLU A 233 -0.23 21.85 -9.46
CA GLU A 233 0.37 22.98 -8.70
C GLU A 233 -0.61 24.08 -8.33
N ARG A 234 -1.59 24.33 -9.19
CA ARG A 234 -2.58 25.41 -9.02
C ARG A 234 -3.94 24.92 -8.57
N MET A 235 -4.06 23.62 -8.26
CA MET A 235 -5.34 23.03 -7.89
C MET A 235 -5.62 23.23 -6.41
N ALA A 236 -6.86 23.61 -6.10
CA ALA A 236 -7.33 23.60 -4.73
C ALA A 236 -7.25 22.17 -4.15
N PRO A 237 -6.78 21.98 -2.90
CA PRO A 237 -6.57 20.66 -2.31
C PRO A 237 -7.77 19.71 -2.42
N GLY A 238 -8.98 20.19 -2.14
CA GLY A 238 -10.18 19.37 -2.27
C GLY A 238 -10.44 18.88 -3.69
N VAL A 239 -10.23 19.71 -4.72
CA VAL A 239 -10.39 19.30 -6.13
C VAL A 239 -9.35 18.23 -6.48
N PHE A 240 -8.10 18.44 -6.06
CA PHE A 240 -7.02 17.49 -6.25
C PHE A 240 -7.36 16.11 -5.63
N LEU A 241 -7.82 16.09 -4.38
CA LEU A 241 -8.20 14.84 -3.70
C LEU A 241 -9.40 14.15 -4.36
N TRP A 242 -10.42 14.88 -4.80
CA TRP A 242 -11.55 14.28 -5.53
C TRP A 242 -11.14 13.63 -6.85
N LEU A 243 -10.19 14.20 -7.56
CA LEU A 243 -9.66 13.58 -8.77
C LEU A 243 -8.89 12.28 -8.46
N LEU A 244 -8.20 12.21 -7.32
CA LEU A 244 -7.62 10.97 -6.82
C LEU A 244 -8.69 9.95 -6.39
N VAL A 245 -9.82 10.38 -5.82
CA VAL A 245 -10.98 9.50 -5.55
C VAL A 245 -11.50 8.89 -6.84
N VAL A 246 -11.63 9.68 -7.91
CA VAL A 246 -12.04 9.15 -9.22
C VAL A 246 -11.02 8.15 -9.75
N ALA A 247 -9.72 8.44 -9.62
CA ALA A 247 -8.65 7.53 -10.05
C ALA A 247 -8.69 6.18 -9.33
N ALA A 248 -8.77 6.20 -8.00
CA ALA A 248 -8.83 4.98 -7.18
C ALA A 248 -10.18 4.26 -7.30
N GLY A 249 -11.28 5.02 -7.43
CA GLY A 249 -12.65 4.50 -7.51
C GLY A 249 -13.01 3.88 -8.86
N ALA A 250 -12.29 4.22 -9.94
CA ALA A 250 -12.48 3.63 -11.26
C ALA A 250 -12.38 2.10 -11.25
N GLY A 251 -11.55 1.54 -10.37
CA GLY A 251 -11.43 0.10 -10.17
C GLY A 251 -12.61 -0.51 -9.39
N LEU A 252 -13.20 0.22 -8.43
CA LEU A 252 -14.35 -0.26 -7.65
C LEU A 252 -15.60 -0.45 -8.53
N LEU A 253 -15.86 0.51 -9.42
CA LEU A 253 -17.06 0.54 -10.25
C LEU A 253 -17.12 -0.62 -11.24
N ARG A 254 -15.98 -1.10 -11.74
CA ARG A 254 -15.92 -2.19 -12.74
C ARG A 254 -16.40 -3.54 -12.21
N ARG A 255 -16.34 -3.80 -10.88
CA ARG A 255 -16.89 -5.02 -10.27
C ARG A 255 -18.42 -5.06 -10.33
N ARG A 256 -19.09 -3.91 -10.23
CA ARG A 256 -20.57 -3.84 -10.32
C ARG A 256 -21.09 -4.16 -11.73
N SER A 257 -20.29 -3.88 -12.76
CA SER A 257 -20.66 -4.15 -14.15
C SER A 257 -20.48 -5.61 -14.57
N ALA A 258 -19.63 -6.37 -13.87
CA ALA A 258 -19.54 -7.82 -14.03
C ALA A 258 -20.69 -8.47 -13.24
N LYS A 259 -21.87 -8.59 -13.86
CA LYS A 259 -22.96 -9.42 -13.34
C LYS A 259 -22.43 -10.83 -13.02
N PRO A 260 -22.87 -11.47 -11.93
CA PRO A 260 -22.64 -12.91 -11.78
C PRO A 260 -23.31 -13.60 -12.96
N ALA A 261 -22.56 -14.47 -13.66
CA ALA A 261 -23.18 -15.44 -14.55
C ALA A 261 -24.17 -16.23 -13.68
N ALA A 262 -25.46 -16.10 -13.98
CA ALA A 262 -26.50 -16.87 -13.34
C ALA A 262 -26.16 -18.36 -13.55
N ALA A 263 -26.06 -19.09 -12.43
CA ALA A 263 -26.07 -20.55 -12.41
C ALA A 263 -27.50 -21.05 -12.68
#